data_AF-A0A950V6B8-F1
#
_entry.id   AF-A0A950V6B8-F1
#
_cell.length_a   1.000
_cell.length_b   1.000
_cell.length_c   1.000
_cell.angle_alpha   90.00
_cell.angle_beta   90.00
_cell.angle_gamma   90.00
#
_symmetry.space_group_name_H-M   'P 1'
#
loop_
_entity.id
_entity.type
_entity.pdbx_description
1 polymer ?
#
loop_
_entity_poly.entity_id
_entity_poly.type
_entity_poly.pdbx_seq_one_letter_code
_entity_poly.pdbx_strand_id
1 'polypeptide(L)'
;MTMRFRKAAAAVFLSVGVLARWAPANAAEIVDATAGCSRRCEVHGVKMKTVRVPIRYGSIPAGPSDEESARQAFFPNVRPESYPGGCEPHAAEKAVVYNCPRCDRARIEWLNKHRVPGEPALVDPNAEPQEVTFHEGRAERAAGRMLRAPNMTEAGKALADAEGLFDVAIAIAQSCGHDDAARRMEQRLRAIKQAYQSQME
;
A
#
# COMPACT_ATOMS: atom_id res chain seq x y z
N MET A 1 23.91 36.90 -55.05
CA MET A 1 22.56 37.29 -54.61
C MET A 1 22.46 36.99 -53.12
N THR A 2 22.69 37.98 -52.25
CA THR A 2 22.88 37.81 -50.80
C THR A 2 21.61 38.24 -50.05
N MET A 3 20.83 37.28 -49.56
CA MET A 3 19.64 37.58 -48.73
C MET A 3 20.04 37.75 -47.26
N ARG A 4 19.83 38.97 -46.74
CA ARG A 4 19.91 39.30 -45.31
C ARG A 4 18.53 39.15 -44.68
N PHE A 5 18.34 38.13 -43.83
CA PHE A 5 17.15 38.02 -42.99
C PHE A 5 17.33 38.84 -41.72
N ARG A 6 16.53 39.90 -41.57
CA ARG A 6 16.38 40.69 -40.34
C ARG A 6 15.51 39.90 -39.36
N LYS A 7 16.05 39.59 -38.17
CA LYS A 7 15.30 39.02 -37.05
C LYS A 7 14.52 40.13 -36.35
N ALA A 8 13.19 40.07 -36.37
CA ALA A 8 12.34 40.84 -35.47
C ALA A 8 12.08 39.99 -34.22
N ALA A 9 12.49 40.48 -33.05
CA ALA A 9 12.20 39.86 -31.77
C ALA A 9 10.84 40.35 -31.27
N ALA A 10 9.86 39.44 -31.20
CA ALA A 10 8.57 39.70 -30.57
C ALA A 10 8.70 39.47 -29.05
N ALA A 11 8.56 40.53 -28.26
CA ALA A 11 8.44 40.45 -26.81
C ALA A 11 6.99 40.08 -26.44
N VAL A 12 6.76 38.83 -26.06
CA VAL A 12 5.49 38.39 -25.49
C VAL A 12 5.60 38.51 -23.97
N PHE A 13 5.01 39.56 -23.41
CA PHE A 13 4.73 39.66 -21.98
C PHE A 13 3.61 38.67 -21.64
N LEU A 14 3.99 37.47 -21.19
CA LEU A 14 3.06 36.55 -20.56
C LEU A 14 2.76 37.06 -19.14
N SER A 15 1.59 37.66 -19.00
CA SER A 15 0.95 37.99 -17.75
C SER A 15 0.85 36.72 -16.90
N VAL A 16 1.72 36.59 -15.89
CA VAL A 16 1.58 35.60 -14.84
C VAL A 16 0.42 36.06 -13.96
N GLY A 17 -0.79 35.72 -14.41
CA GLY A 17 -2.02 35.87 -13.63
C GLY A 17 -1.87 35.07 -12.34
N VAL A 18 -1.71 35.78 -11.25
CA VAL A 18 -1.67 35.26 -9.88
C VAL A 18 -3.03 34.61 -9.61
N LEU A 19 -3.12 33.30 -9.85
CA LEU A 19 -4.13 32.47 -9.22
C LEU A 19 -3.76 32.37 -7.74
N ALA A 20 -4.11 33.40 -6.97
CA ALA A 20 -4.16 33.36 -5.52
C ALA A 20 -5.16 32.25 -5.16
N ARG A 21 -4.62 31.04 -5.03
CA ARG A 21 -5.34 29.83 -4.67
C ARG A 21 -5.81 30.04 -3.24
N TRP A 22 -7.10 30.25 -3.08
CA TRP A 22 -7.79 30.24 -1.79
C TRP A 22 -7.56 28.85 -1.17
N ALA A 23 -6.47 28.70 -0.42
CA ALA A 23 -6.30 27.57 0.47
C ALA A 23 -7.23 27.84 1.66
N PRO A 24 -8.22 26.97 1.95
CA PRO A 24 -9.01 27.12 3.16
C PRO A 24 -8.06 27.10 4.36
N ALA A 25 -8.03 28.20 5.12
CA ALA A 25 -7.13 28.42 6.26
C ALA A 25 -7.49 27.61 7.50
N ASN A 26 -8.18 26.49 7.35
CA ASN A 26 -8.53 25.58 8.44
C ASN A 26 -7.57 24.41 8.41
N ALA A 27 -6.29 24.67 8.69
CA ALA A 27 -5.38 23.60 9.05
C ALA A 27 -5.91 23.01 10.36
N ALA A 28 -6.54 21.83 10.28
CA ALA A 28 -7.09 21.15 11.45
C ALA A 28 -6.02 21.11 12.55
N GLU A 29 -6.39 21.59 13.74
CA GLU A 29 -5.49 21.64 14.87
C GLU A 29 -5.05 20.21 15.23
N ILE A 30 -3.75 20.03 15.47
CA ILE A 30 -3.16 18.75 15.84
C ILE A 30 -2.69 18.85 17.27
N VAL A 31 -3.28 18.05 18.16
CA VAL A 31 -2.90 17.99 19.58
C VAL A 31 -1.62 17.15 19.73
N ASP A 32 -0.62 17.67 20.45
CA ASP A 32 0.55 16.89 20.83
C ASP A 32 0.30 16.13 22.15
N ALA A 33 -0.12 14.87 22.04
CA ALA A 33 -0.31 13.99 23.19
C ALA A 33 0.99 13.28 23.63
N THR A 34 2.14 13.69 23.09
CA THR A 34 3.46 13.14 23.45
C THR A 34 4.19 13.95 24.51
N ALA A 35 3.65 15.12 24.90
CA ALA A 35 4.24 15.98 25.91
C ALA A 35 4.42 15.23 27.24
N GLY A 36 5.64 15.20 27.77
CA GLY A 36 5.98 14.48 29.01
C GLY A 36 6.18 12.97 28.86
N CYS A 37 5.94 12.39 27.69
CA CYS A 37 6.12 10.95 27.45
C CYS A 37 7.56 10.62 26.98
N SER A 38 8.08 9.47 27.43
CA SER A 38 9.36 8.94 26.93
C SER A 38 9.26 8.59 25.44
N ARG A 39 10.32 8.85 24.67
CA ARG A 39 10.46 8.40 23.27
C ARG A 39 10.90 6.94 23.14
N ARG A 40 11.18 6.26 24.26
CA ARG A 40 11.55 4.84 24.32
C ARG A 40 10.48 4.07 25.07
N CYS A 41 10.10 2.92 24.53
CA CYS A 41 9.16 2.00 25.18
C CYS A 41 9.80 1.41 26.44
N GLU A 42 9.12 1.48 27.58
CA GLU A 42 9.61 0.94 28.85
C GLU A 42 9.65 -0.60 28.88
N VAL A 43 8.83 -1.27 28.08
CA VAL A 43 8.80 -2.74 27.99
C VAL A 43 9.93 -3.26 27.10
N HIS A 44 10.15 -2.62 25.96
CA HIS A 44 11.02 -3.15 24.90
C HIS A 44 12.36 -2.41 24.74
N GLY A 45 12.52 -1.24 25.37
CA GLY A 45 13.71 -0.39 25.25
C GLY A 45 13.95 0.22 23.86
N VAL A 46 13.07 -0.01 22.88
CA VAL A 46 13.20 0.50 21.51
C VAL A 46 12.64 1.91 21.37
N LYS A 47 13.16 2.69 20.42
CA LYS A 47 12.61 4.00 20.06
C LYS A 47 11.20 3.83 19.48
N MET A 48 10.25 4.60 19.99
CA MET A 48 8.88 4.62 19.51
C MET A 48 8.73 5.50 18.27
N LYS A 49 7.78 5.13 17.40
CA LYS A 49 7.40 5.90 16.21
C LYS A 49 6.38 6.97 16.61
N THR A 50 6.49 8.16 16.04
CA THR A 50 5.47 9.21 16.17
C THR A 50 4.39 8.97 15.12
N VAL A 51 3.14 8.82 15.54
CA VAL A 51 2.00 8.57 14.63
C VAL A 51 0.87 9.54 14.91
N ARG A 52 0.06 9.84 13.89
CA ARG A 52 -1.15 10.65 14.02
C ARG A 52 -2.36 9.74 14.10
N VAL A 53 -3.22 9.96 15.10
CA VAL A 53 -4.46 9.20 15.30
C VAL A 53 -5.64 10.18 15.33
N PRO A 54 -6.83 9.78 14.87
CA PRO A 54 -8.02 10.63 14.97
C PRO A 54 -8.40 10.85 16.44
N ILE A 55 -8.94 12.02 16.76
CA ILE A 55 -9.57 12.29 18.05
C ILE A 55 -11.04 11.86 17.97
N ARG A 56 -11.50 11.05 18.92
CA ARG A 56 -12.93 10.72 19.06
C ARG A 56 -13.51 11.48 20.24
N TYR A 57 -14.53 12.27 19.94
CA TYR A 57 -15.33 13.00 20.92
C TYR A 57 -16.61 12.22 21.26
N GLY A 58 -17.19 12.52 22.42
CA GLY A 58 -18.42 11.92 22.92
C GLY A 58 -18.19 10.76 23.89
N SER A 59 -19.27 10.03 24.18
CA SER A 59 -19.23 8.93 25.15
C SER A 59 -18.58 7.69 24.56
N ILE A 60 -17.49 7.25 25.16
CA ILE A 60 -16.87 5.95 24.86
C ILE A 60 -17.69 4.86 25.58
N PRO A 61 -17.97 3.70 24.95
CA PRO A 61 -18.68 2.61 25.60
C PRO A 61 -18.08 2.28 26.97
N ALA A 62 -18.94 2.12 27.98
CA ALA A 62 -18.52 1.81 29.34
C ALA A 62 -18.13 0.32 29.43
N GLY A 63 -16.85 0.06 29.74
CA GLY A 63 -16.34 -1.28 30.02
C GLY A 63 -15.06 -1.59 29.23
N PRO A 64 -14.05 -2.24 29.84
CA PRO A 64 -12.89 -2.68 29.11
C PRO A 64 -13.32 -3.79 28.14
N SER A 65 -13.01 -3.64 26.86
CA SER A 65 -13.06 -4.76 25.93
C SER A 65 -11.98 -5.79 26.32
N ASP A 66 -12.11 -7.03 25.83
CA ASP A 66 -11.05 -8.04 25.96
C ASP A 66 -9.72 -7.51 25.40
N GLU A 67 -9.80 -6.73 24.31
CA GLU A 67 -8.64 -6.08 23.72
C GLU A 67 -8.05 -5.01 24.63
N GLU A 68 -8.85 -4.18 25.29
CA GLU A 68 -8.36 -3.15 26.21
C GLU A 68 -7.66 -3.78 27.43
N SER A 69 -8.21 -4.88 27.93
CA SER A 69 -7.58 -5.67 29.00
C SER A 69 -6.25 -6.28 28.54
N ALA A 70 -6.23 -6.87 27.33
CA ALA A 70 -5.01 -7.42 26.74
C ALA A 70 -3.96 -6.33 26.44
N ARG A 71 -4.40 -5.13 26.04
CA ARG A 71 -3.55 -3.98 25.78
C ARG A 71 -2.76 -3.59 27.01
N GLN A 72 -3.45 -3.43 28.14
CA GLN A 72 -2.82 -3.07 29.40
C GLN A 72 -1.83 -4.15 29.88
N ALA A 73 -2.13 -5.43 29.64
CA ALA A 73 -1.30 -6.54 30.09
C ALA A 73 -0.10 -6.86 29.19
N PHE A 74 -0.27 -6.86 27.87
CA PHE A 74 0.70 -7.45 26.94
C PHE A 74 1.35 -6.45 25.99
N PHE A 75 0.68 -5.35 25.65
CA PHE A 75 1.16 -4.39 24.66
C PHE A 75 0.79 -2.94 25.03
N PRO A 76 1.29 -2.42 26.17
CA PRO A 76 0.81 -1.16 26.76
C PRO A 76 1.10 0.08 25.89
N ASN A 77 2.16 0.02 25.07
CA ASN A 77 2.60 1.12 24.20
C ASN A 77 2.18 0.96 22.72
N VAL A 78 1.06 0.30 22.46
CA VAL A 78 0.47 0.27 21.11
C VAL A 78 -0.27 1.57 20.80
N ARG A 79 -0.28 1.99 19.53
CA ARG A 79 -1.13 3.12 19.11
C ARG A 79 -2.59 2.79 19.41
N PRO A 80 -3.34 3.71 20.04
CA PRO A 80 -4.78 3.56 20.10
C PRO A 80 -5.39 3.81 18.71
N GLU A 81 -6.56 3.26 18.44
CA GLU A 81 -7.30 3.53 17.19
C GLU A 81 -7.77 4.98 17.10
N SER A 82 -8.00 5.59 18.26
CA SER A 82 -8.35 7.00 18.40
C SER A 82 -7.89 7.55 19.75
N TYR A 83 -7.62 8.85 19.80
CA TYR A 83 -7.33 9.56 21.04
C TYR A 83 -8.64 10.09 21.66
N PRO A 84 -8.85 9.97 22.98
CA PRO A 84 -10.05 10.47 23.63
C PRO A 84 -10.05 12.01 23.65
N GLY A 85 -11.04 12.62 22.99
CA GLY A 85 -11.18 14.07 22.90
C GLY A 85 -12.00 14.72 24.01
N GLY A 86 -12.63 13.92 24.87
CA GLY A 86 -13.62 14.39 25.84
C GLY A 86 -15.05 14.37 25.28
N CYS A 87 -15.99 14.96 26.02
CA CYS A 87 -17.41 14.92 25.67
C CYS A 87 -17.80 15.95 24.60
N GLU A 88 -17.18 17.13 24.62
CA GLU A 88 -17.49 18.23 23.70
C GLU A 88 -16.51 18.24 22.52
N PRO A 89 -17.00 18.32 21.27
CA PRO A 89 -16.12 18.46 20.11
C PRO A 89 -15.29 19.74 20.15
N HIS A 90 -13.98 19.62 19.95
CA HIS A 90 -13.05 20.74 19.75
C HIS A 90 -12.58 20.83 18.30
N ALA A 91 -11.89 21.92 17.96
CA ALA A 91 -11.38 22.18 16.60
C ALA A 91 -10.31 21.17 16.15
N ALA A 92 -9.66 20.48 17.08
CA ALA A 92 -8.65 19.49 16.76
C ALA A 92 -9.27 18.15 16.33
N GLU A 93 -8.82 17.61 15.20
CA GLU A 93 -9.32 16.32 14.68
C GLU A 93 -8.32 15.18 14.88
N LYS A 94 -7.06 15.51 15.18
CA LYS A 94 -5.95 14.54 15.24
C LYS A 94 -5.07 14.80 16.45
N ALA A 95 -4.57 13.71 17.02
CA ALA A 95 -3.54 13.73 18.04
C ALA A 95 -2.26 13.06 17.55
N VAL A 96 -1.12 13.54 18.00
CA VAL A 96 0.18 12.89 17.83
C VAL A 96 0.47 12.05 19.06
N VAL A 97 0.77 10.77 18.85
CA VAL A 97 1.09 9.80 19.92
C VAL A 97 2.36 9.02 19.60
N TYR A 98 2.97 8.41 20.61
CA TYR A 98 4.05 7.44 20.43
C TYR A 98 3.49 6.02 20.27
N ASN A 99 4.08 5.25 19.34
CA ASN A 99 3.74 3.85 19.08
C ASN A 99 5.00 2.99 19.12
N CYS A 100 5.01 1.96 19.96
CA CYS A 100 6.08 0.98 19.96
C CYS A 100 5.83 -0.08 18.85
N PRO A 101 6.73 -0.25 17.86
CA PRO A 101 6.53 -1.22 16.78
C PRO A 101 6.45 -2.67 17.29
N ARG A 102 7.09 -2.99 18.43
CA ARG A 102 7.02 -4.32 19.02
C ARG A 102 5.70 -4.57 19.76
N CYS A 103 5.15 -3.57 20.44
CA CYS A 103 3.80 -3.65 21.00
C CYS A 103 2.75 -3.76 19.90
N ASP A 104 2.91 -3.04 18.78
CA ASP A 104 2.01 -3.12 17.62
C ASP A 104 1.96 -4.53 17.03
N ARG A 105 3.12 -5.18 16.85
CA ARG A 105 3.19 -6.57 16.41
C ARG A 105 2.51 -7.52 17.41
N ALA A 106 2.78 -7.37 18.70
CA ALA A 106 2.17 -8.19 19.74
C ALA A 106 0.63 -8.04 19.77
N ARG A 107 0.10 -6.82 19.56
CA ARG A 107 -1.33 -6.58 19.40
C ARG A 107 -1.89 -7.36 18.20
N ILE A 108 -1.23 -7.30 17.06
CA ILE A 108 -1.69 -7.97 15.82
C ILE A 108 -1.68 -9.49 15.98
N GLU A 109 -0.64 -10.05 16.61
CA GLU A 109 -0.60 -11.47 16.95
C GLU A 109 -1.73 -11.86 17.90
N TRP A 110 -2.02 -11.03 18.90
CA TRP A 110 -3.13 -11.25 19.83
C TRP A 110 -4.48 -11.22 19.10
N LEU A 111 -4.72 -10.21 18.26
CA LEU A 111 -5.94 -10.07 17.47
C LEU A 111 -6.15 -11.27 16.53
N ASN A 112 -5.10 -11.72 15.84
CA ASN A 112 -5.17 -12.88 14.96
C ASN A 112 -5.50 -14.18 15.71
N LYS A 113 -5.08 -14.33 16.97
CA LYS A 113 -5.42 -15.49 17.81
C LYS A 113 -6.86 -15.48 18.31
N HIS A 114 -7.44 -14.30 18.52
CA HIS A 114 -8.78 -14.12 19.11
C HIS A 114 -9.84 -13.76 18.07
N ARG A 115 -9.52 -13.96 16.79
CA ARG A 115 -10.41 -13.58 15.71
C ARG A 115 -11.54 -14.58 15.50
N VAL A 116 -12.67 -14.08 15.01
CA VAL A 116 -13.76 -14.93 14.52
C VAL A 116 -13.29 -15.69 13.26
N PRO A 117 -13.55 -17.00 13.16
CA PRO A 117 -13.25 -17.77 11.95
C PRO A 117 -13.89 -17.14 10.70
N GLY A 118 -13.11 -16.98 9.63
CA GLY A 118 -13.57 -16.47 8.33
C GLY A 118 -13.20 -15.03 8.00
N GLU A 119 -12.63 -14.28 8.94
CA GLU A 119 -12.22 -12.89 8.73
C GLU A 119 -10.71 -12.83 8.32
N PRO A 120 -10.31 -12.05 7.28
CA PRO A 120 -8.97 -12.16 6.65
C PRO A 120 -7.82 -11.60 7.50
N ALA A 121 -6.82 -12.43 7.86
CA ALA A 121 -5.72 -12.14 8.80
C ALA A 121 -5.20 -10.69 8.79
N LEU A 122 -5.04 -10.08 9.98
CA LEU A 122 -4.44 -8.76 10.10
C LEU A 122 -2.95 -8.86 9.80
N VAL A 123 -2.48 -8.03 8.87
CA VAL A 123 -1.07 -7.95 8.46
C VAL A 123 -0.36 -6.91 9.32
N ASP A 124 0.85 -7.21 9.80
CA ASP A 124 1.69 -6.23 10.50
C ASP A 124 2.05 -5.08 9.55
N PRO A 125 1.59 -3.85 9.78
CA PRO A 125 1.93 -2.71 8.93
C PRO A 125 3.40 -2.30 9.05
N ASN A 126 4.11 -2.83 10.04
CA ASN A 126 5.55 -2.69 10.20
C ASN A 126 6.31 -3.94 9.75
N ALA A 127 5.64 -4.99 9.26
CA ALA A 127 6.35 -6.00 8.51
C ALA A 127 7.03 -5.29 7.35
N GLU A 128 8.35 -5.48 7.24
CA GLU A 128 9.04 -5.19 6.00
C GLU A 128 8.19 -5.82 4.89
N PRO A 129 7.78 -5.06 3.85
CA PRO A 129 7.00 -5.63 2.77
C PRO A 129 7.73 -6.89 2.40
N GLN A 130 7.12 -8.05 2.63
CA GLN A 130 7.68 -9.26 2.07
C GLN A 130 7.70 -8.92 0.60
N GLU A 131 8.91 -8.83 0.05
CA GLU A 131 9.10 -8.68 -1.36
C GLU A 131 8.33 -9.88 -1.90
N VAL A 132 7.08 -9.63 -2.28
CA VAL A 132 6.33 -10.51 -3.13
C VAL A 132 7.20 -10.44 -4.35
N THR A 133 8.20 -11.32 -4.40
CA THR A 133 8.83 -11.75 -5.61
C THR A 133 7.63 -12.28 -6.36
N PHE A 134 6.95 -11.37 -7.06
CA PHE A 134 5.97 -11.68 -8.05
C PHE A 134 6.74 -12.69 -8.85
N HIS A 135 6.31 -13.94 -8.82
CA HIS A 135 7.00 -14.96 -9.58
C HIS A 135 6.68 -14.68 -11.05
N GLU A 136 7.10 -13.53 -11.59
CA GLU A 136 7.35 -13.31 -13.02
C GLU A 136 8.17 -14.50 -13.53
N GLY A 137 9.09 -14.99 -12.69
CA GLY A 137 9.78 -16.25 -12.90
C GLY A 137 8.88 -17.49 -13.05
N ARG A 138 7.65 -17.61 -12.53
CA ARG A 138 6.82 -18.83 -12.73
C ARG A 138 6.25 -18.86 -14.15
N ALA A 139 5.73 -17.73 -14.65
CA ALA A 139 5.29 -17.60 -16.04
C ALA A 139 6.48 -17.69 -17.01
N GLU A 140 7.61 -17.04 -16.70
CA GLU A 140 8.84 -17.12 -17.51
C GLU A 140 9.52 -18.50 -17.43
N ARG A 141 9.47 -19.21 -16.31
CA ARG A 141 9.92 -20.62 -16.22
C ARG A 141 8.96 -21.57 -16.93
N ALA A 142 7.66 -21.26 -17.00
CA ALA A 142 6.72 -22.02 -17.82
C ALA A 142 7.00 -21.80 -19.31
N ALA A 143 7.12 -20.55 -19.77
CA ALA A 143 7.50 -20.22 -21.15
C ALA A 143 8.91 -20.74 -21.50
N GLY A 144 9.88 -20.64 -20.59
CA GLY A 144 11.22 -21.18 -20.75
C GLY A 144 11.29 -22.71 -20.69
N ARG A 145 10.27 -23.40 -20.15
CA ARG A 145 10.09 -24.85 -20.29
C ARG A 145 9.49 -25.21 -21.65
N MET A 146 8.57 -24.39 -22.18
CA MET A 146 8.01 -24.55 -23.52
C MET A 146 9.10 -24.57 -24.59
N LEU A 147 10.06 -23.63 -24.52
CA LEU A 147 11.20 -23.56 -25.45
C LEU A 147 12.22 -24.71 -25.29
N ARG A 148 12.12 -25.49 -24.21
CA ARG A 148 13.00 -26.62 -23.89
C ARG A 148 12.27 -27.96 -23.86
N ALA A 149 11.01 -28.00 -24.28
CA ALA A 149 10.23 -29.22 -24.30
C ALA A 149 10.82 -30.18 -25.36
N PRO A 150 11.03 -31.47 -25.03
CA PRO A 150 11.60 -32.45 -25.94
C PRO A 150 10.67 -32.81 -27.11
N ASN A 151 9.38 -32.47 -27.03
CA ASN A 151 8.40 -32.71 -28.08
C ASN A 151 7.22 -31.72 -28.05
N MET A 152 6.47 -31.66 -29.15
CA MET A 152 5.37 -30.71 -29.36
C MET A 152 4.16 -30.93 -28.45
N THR A 153 3.94 -32.17 -28.00
CA THR A 153 2.84 -32.49 -27.07
C THR A 153 3.09 -31.87 -25.69
N GLU A 154 4.33 -31.93 -25.20
CA GLU A 154 4.72 -31.28 -23.94
C GLU A 154 4.77 -29.75 -24.06
N ALA A 155 5.17 -29.21 -25.22
CA ALA A 155 5.13 -27.77 -25.49
C ALA A 155 3.69 -27.23 -25.47
N GLY A 156 2.73 -27.93 -26.10
CA GLY A 156 1.33 -27.55 -26.11
C GLY A 156 0.69 -27.55 -24.71
N LYS A 157 1.02 -28.53 -23.88
CA LYS A 157 0.56 -28.58 -22.48
C LYS A 157 1.12 -27.41 -21.65
N ALA A 158 2.40 -27.10 -21.81
CA ALA A 158 3.03 -25.96 -21.14
C ALA A 158 2.44 -24.61 -21.57
N LEU A 159 2.03 -24.48 -22.84
CA LEU A 159 1.35 -23.29 -23.34
C LEU A 159 -0.05 -23.13 -22.72
N ALA A 160 -0.83 -24.21 -22.63
CA ALA A 160 -2.16 -24.19 -21.99
C ALA A 160 -2.08 -23.82 -20.49
N ASP A 161 -1.10 -24.38 -19.77
CA ASP A 161 -0.85 -24.04 -18.36
C ASP A 161 -0.42 -22.57 -18.21
N ALA A 162 0.35 -22.03 -19.17
CA ALA A 162 0.75 -20.63 -19.17
C ALA A 162 -0.43 -19.70 -19.45
N GLU A 163 -1.30 -20.02 -20.41
CA GLU A 163 -2.50 -19.24 -20.73
C GLU A 163 -3.40 -19.05 -19.50
N GLY A 164 -3.70 -20.13 -18.78
CA GLY A 164 -4.50 -20.05 -17.56
C GLY A 164 -3.89 -19.17 -16.46
N LEU A 165 -2.56 -19.15 -16.35
CA LEU A 165 -1.87 -18.27 -15.39
C LEU A 165 -1.89 -16.80 -15.81
N PHE A 166 -1.75 -16.51 -17.11
CA PHE A 166 -1.84 -15.15 -17.64
C PHE A 166 -3.26 -14.58 -17.50
N ASP A 167 -4.30 -15.38 -17.76
CA ASP A 167 -5.70 -14.93 -17.64
C ASP A 167 -6.04 -14.54 -16.19
N VAL A 168 -5.61 -15.33 -15.20
CA VAL A 168 -5.79 -15.00 -13.78
C VAL A 168 -5.02 -13.74 -13.40
N ALA A 169 -3.78 -13.59 -13.87
CA ALA A 169 -2.96 -12.41 -13.57
C ALA A 169 -3.53 -11.12 -14.19
N ILE A 170 -4.05 -11.20 -15.42
CA ILE A 170 -4.71 -10.09 -16.11
C ILE A 170 -5.98 -9.69 -15.37
N ALA A 171 -6.82 -10.65 -14.97
CA ALA A 171 -8.06 -10.38 -14.22
C ALA A 171 -7.80 -9.70 -12.87
N ILE A 172 -6.77 -10.15 -12.14
CA ILE A 172 -6.34 -9.50 -10.89
C ILE A 172 -5.89 -8.06 -11.17
N ALA A 173 -5.02 -7.85 -12.16
CA ALA A 173 -4.51 -6.52 -12.51
C ALA A 173 -5.64 -5.54 -12.87
N GLN A 174 -6.64 -5.99 -13.64
CA GLN A 174 -7.82 -5.18 -13.98
C GLN A 174 -8.67 -4.86 -12.74
N SER A 175 -8.92 -5.84 -11.87
CA SER A 175 -9.69 -5.62 -10.63
C SER A 175 -9.03 -4.62 -9.67
N CYS A 176 -7.71 -4.47 -9.75
CA CYS A 176 -6.92 -3.51 -8.96
C CYS A 176 -6.70 -2.16 -9.66
N GLY A 177 -7.27 -1.92 -10.85
CA GLY A 177 -7.10 -0.67 -11.61
C GLY A 177 -5.71 -0.50 -12.23
N HIS A 178 -4.99 -1.60 -12.49
CA HIS A 178 -3.66 -1.59 -13.10
C HIS A 178 -3.70 -1.91 -14.60
N ASP A 179 -4.46 -1.12 -15.37
CA ASP A 179 -4.72 -1.37 -16.80
C ASP A 179 -3.44 -1.47 -17.66
N ASP A 180 -2.40 -0.69 -17.33
CA ASP A 180 -1.12 -0.76 -18.03
C ASP A 180 -0.39 -2.09 -17.80
N ALA A 181 -0.51 -2.67 -16.60
CA ALA A 181 0.09 -3.96 -16.30
C ALA A 181 -0.65 -5.09 -17.03
N ALA A 182 -1.98 -5.04 -17.06
CA ALA A 182 -2.82 -5.96 -17.83
C ALA A 182 -2.47 -5.94 -19.33
N ARG A 183 -2.37 -4.75 -19.94
CA ARG A 183 -1.97 -4.60 -21.36
C ARG A 183 -0.59 -5.22 -21.66
N ARG A 184 0.40 -5.03 -20.78
CA ARG A 184 1.72 -5.63 -20.95
C ARG A 184 1.67 -7.16 -20.88
N MET A 185 0.87 -7.72 -19.96
CA MET A 185 0.69 -9.17 -19.84
C MET A 185 0.02 -9.76 -21.10
N GLU A 186 -1.02 -9.12 -21.63
CA GLU A 186 -1.69 -9.52 -22.87
C GLU A 186 -0.74 -9.51 -24.08
N GLN A 187 0.06 -8.44 -24.22
CA GLN A 187 1.04 -8.34 -25.30
C GLN A 187 2.09 -9.46 -25.22
N ARG A 188 2.57 -9.79 -24.02
CA ARG A 188 3.50 -10.90 -23.80
C ARG A 188 2.88 -12.24 -24.16
N LEU A 189 1.63 -12.49 -23.76
CA LEU A 189 0.93 -13.73 -24.10
C LEU A 189 0.77 -13.87 -25.62
N ARG A 190 0.39 -12.80 -26.33
CA ARG A 190 0.29 -12.79 -27.80
C ARG A 190 1.63 -13.13 -28.47
N ALA A 191 2.74 -12.55 -28.00
CA ALA A 191 4.07 -12.83 -28.53
C ALA A 191 4.46 -14.31 -28.34
N ILE A 192 4.15 -14.91 -27.18
CA ILE A 192 4.39 -16.33 -26.91
C ILE A 192 3.58 -17.22 -27.88
N LYS A 193 2.29 -16.90 -28.09
CA LYS A 193 1.44 -17.66 -29.03
C LYS A 193 1.96 -17.59 -30.47
N GLN A 194 2.39 -16.41 -30.92
CA GLN A 194 2.97 -16.23 -32.26
C GLN A 194 4.25 -17.03 -32.44
N ALA A 195 5.16 -17.01 -31.46
CA ALA A 195 6.39 -17.79 -31.51
C ALA A 195 6.11 -19.30 -31.58
N TYR A 196 5.12 -19.79 -30.83
CA TYR A 196 4.69 -21.19 -30.89
C TYR A 196 4.11 -21.55 -32.27
N GLN A 197 3.26 -20.69 -32.86
CA GLN A 197 2.70 -20.91 -34.20
C GLN A 197 3.78 -20.97 -35.28
N SER A 198 4.80 -20.10 -35.22
CA SER A 198 5.91 -20.12 -36.18
C SER A 198 6.80 -21.38 -36.11
N GLN A 199 6.73 -22.15 -35.02
CA GLN A 199 7.42 -23.44 -34.90
C GLN A 199 6.60 -24.61 -35.47
N MET A 200 5.32 -24.39 -35.78
CA MET A 200 4.42 -25.41 -36.36
C MET A 200 4.41 -25.39 -37.89
N GLU A 201 4.91 -24.31 -38.51
CA GLU A 201 5.05 -24.15 -39.97
C GLU A 201 6.41 -24.68 -40.46
#